data_AF-A0A1Z8KTD4-F1
#
_entry.id   AF-A0A1Z8KTD4-F1
#
_cell.length_a   1.000
_cell.length_b   1.000
_cell.length_c   1.000
_cell.angle_alpha   90.00
_cell.angle_beta   90.00
_cell.angle_gamma   90.00
#
_symmetry.space_group_name_H-M   'P 1'
#
loop_
_entity.id
_entity.type
_entity.pdbx_description
1 polymer ?
#
loop_
_entity_poly.entity_id
_entity_poly.type
_entity_poly.pdbx_seq_one_letter_code
_entity_poly.pdbx_strand_id
1 'polypeptide(L)'
;MMLTISEDWCLRMAELEGNAEIGAGRLALDPTFDGEQSTADDLVAAAQDDQMMPFGRLVQLLRYDRSLSIEKLAEDADVELADLIETEADPHHKPEPRTVYMLAGFFDLPSENLEQIAGLTPVKDVRLVEEGVRFAARSESIATLSDEQRAALEAYVAVLSEKPT
;
A
#
# COMPACT_ATOMS: atom_id res chain seq x y z
N MET A 1 -45.05 16.51 19.04
CA MET A 1 -44.97 17.55 18.00
C MET A 1 -44.94 16.83 16.66
N MET A 2 -45.88 17.12 15.76
CA MET A 2 -46.03 16.41 14.49
C MET A 2 -45.65 17.38 13.37
N LEU A 3 -44.59 17.07 12.62
CA LEU A 3 -44.15 17.90 11.50
C LEU A 3 -45.11 17.69 10.32
N THR A 4 -45.81 18.75 9.93
CA THR A 4 -46.65 18.76 8.72
C THR A 4 -45.79 19.25 7.55
N ILE A 5 -45.24 18.32 6.79
CA ILE A 5 -44.51 18.60 5.54
C ILE A 5 -45.54 18.77 4.42
N SER A 6 -45.46 19.84 3.64
CA SER A 6 -46.37 20.12 2.52
C SER A 6 -45.92 19.46 1.22
N GLU A 7 -46.86 19.19 0.32
CA GLU A 7 -46.59 18.59 -1.00
C GLU A 7 -45.61 19.44 -1.83
N ASP A 8 -45.79 20.75 -1.86
CA ASP A 8 -44.89 21.69 -2.53
C ASP A 8 -43.46 21.62 -1.99
N TRP A 9 -43.30 21.35 -0.69
CA TRP A 9 -42.00 21.20 -0.07
C TRP A 9 -41.32 19.91 -0.55
N CYS A 10 -42.05 18.80 -0.60
CA CYS A 10 -41.51 17.52 -1.09
C CYS A 10 -41.06 17.60 -2.55
N LEU A 11 -41.86 18.21 -3.43
CA LEU A 11 -41.52 18.35 -4.84
C LEU A 11 -40.27 19.22 -5.04
N ARG A 12 -40.17 20.33 -4.29
CA ARG A 12 -38.99 21.21 -4.33
C ARG A 12 -37.73 20.51 -3.84
N MET A 13 -37.81 19.69 -2.79
CA MET A 13 -36.65 18.96 -2.28
C MET A 13 -36.22 17.85 -3.24
N ALA A 14 -37.17 17.17 -3.91
CA ALA A 14 -36.86 16.16 -4.92
C ALA A 14 -36.12 16.74 -6.14
N GLU A 15 -36.45 17.95 -6.58
CA GLU A 15 -35.69 18.65 -7.63
C GLU A 15 -34.26 18.98 -7.21
N LEU A 16 -34.04 19.33 -5.93
CA LEU A 16 -32.72 19.63 -5.39
C LEU A 16 -31.81 18.39 -5.25
N GLU A 17 -32.38 17.22 -4.99
CA GLU A 17 -31.63 15.95 -4.85
C GLU A 17 -31.09 15.40 -6.19
N GLY A 18 -31.53 15.95 -7.34
CA GLY A 18 -30.88 15.74 -8.64
C GLY A 18 -30.87 14.30 -9.17
N ASN A 19 -31.65 13.39 -8.57
CA ASN A 19 -31.72 11.97 -8.89
C ASN A 19 -30.35 11.25 -8.86
N ALA A 20 -29.44 11.72 -8.00
CA ALA A 20 -28.14 11.08 -7.79
C ALA A 20 -28.32 9.72 -7.09
N GLU A 21 -27.64 8.69 -7.57
CA GLU A 21 -27.62 7.40 -6.88
C GLU A 21 -26.90 7.55 -5.53
N ILE A 22 -27.62 7.36 -4.43
CA ILE A 22 -27.05 7.38 -3.09
C ILE A 22 -26.43 6.01 -2.80
N GLY A 23 -25.10 5.93 -2.93
CA GLY A 23 -24.31 4.80 -2.44
C GLY A 23 -24.04 4.92 -0.95
N ALA A 24 -23.89 3.79 -0.26
CA ALA A 24 -23.28 3.74 1.08
C ALA A 24 -21.90 3.09 0.95
N GLY A 25 -20.83 3.85 1.16
CA GLY A 25 -19.45 3.37 1.05
C GLY A 25 -18.51 4.42 0.46
N ARG A 26 -17.32 4.00 0.02
CA ARG A 26 -16.24 4.88 -0.50
C ARG A 26 -16.61 5.67 -1.77
N LEU A 27 -17.74 5.33 -2.40
CA LEU A 27 -18.31 6.00 -3.57
C LEU A 27 -19.56 6.83 -3.23
N ALA A 28 -19.89 6.99 -1.94
CA ALA A 28 -21.01 7.81 -1.50
C ALA A 28 -20.73 9.29 -1.80
N LEU A 29 -21.73 9.97 -2.35
CA LEU A 29 -21.67 11.41 -2.57
C LEU A 29 -21.79 12.11 -1.20
N ASP A 30 -20.76 12.82 -0.77
CA ASP A 30 -20.82 13.64 0.46
C ASP A 30 -21.39 15.03 0.12
N PRO A 31 -22.61 15.37 0.59
CA PRO A 31 -23.25 16.64 0.27
C PRO A 31 -22.63 17.84 1.01
N THR A 32 -21.63 17.63 1.88
CA THR A 32 -21.01 18.67 2.71
C THR A 32 -19.54 18.97 2.38
N PHE A 33 -18.95 18.25 1.42
CA PHE A 33 -17.53 18.36 1.12
C PHE A 33 -17.24 19.36 -0.01
N ASP A 34 -16.66 20.52 0.34
CA ASP A 34 -16.32 21.62 -0.58
C ASP A 34 -14.89 21.54 -1.17
N GLY A 35 -14.18 20.42 -1.02
CA GLY A 35 -12.74 20.36 -1.26
C GLY A 35 -12.29 19.35 -2.31
N GLU A 36 -12.22 19.77 -3.57
CA GLU A 36 -11.53 19.09 -4.68
C GLU A 36 -12.06 17.69 -5.03
N GLN A 37 -12.67 17.58 -6.22
CA GLN A 37 -12.95 16.28 -6.84
C GLN A 37 -11.66 15.48 -6.86
N SER A 38 -11.60 14.35 -6.14
CA SER A 38 -10.47 13.43 -6.22
C SER A 38 -10.22 13.12 -7.69
N THR A 39 -9.13 13.64 -8.20
CA THR A 39 -8.75 13.50 -9.59
C THR A 39 -8.40 12.03 -9.86
N ALA A 40 -8.34 11.63 -11.12
CA ALA A 40 -7.81 10.31 -11.47
C ALA A 40 -6.42 10.08 -10.85
N ASP A 41 -5.62 11.14 -10.69
CA ASP A 41 -4.32 11.10 -10.02
C ASP A 41 -4.42 10.79 -8.52
N ASP A 42 -5.45 11.28 -7.81
CA ASP A 42 -5.67 10.96 -6.38
C ASP A 42 -6.11 9.51 -6.17
N LEU A 43 -6.87 8.94 -7.12
CA LEU A 43 -7.24 7.53 -7.10
C LEU A 43 -6.04 6.61 -7.39
N VAL A 44 -5.14 7.04 -8.26
CA VAL A 44 -3.88 6.33 -8.55
C VAL A 44 -2.93 6.47 -7.35
N ALA A 45 -2.80 7.64 -6.74
CA ALA A 45 -2.02 7.86 -5.53
C ALA A 45 -2.52 7.02 -4.35
N ALA A 46 -3.84 6.95 -4.13
CA ALA A 46 -4.43 6.10 -3.10
C ALA A 46 -4.24 4.59 -3.37
N ALA A 47 -4.21 4.18 -4.65
CA ALA A 47 -3.86 2.82 -5.02
C ALA A 47 -2.36 2.53 -4.85
N GLN A 48 -1.49 3.54 -5.03
CA GLN A 48 -0.07 3.44 -4.73
C GLN A 48 0.20 3.39 -3.22
N ASP A 49 -0.53 4.13 -2.40
CA ASP A 49 -0.45 4.08 -0.94
C ASP A 49 -0.73 2.65 -0.41
N ASP A 50 -1.73 1.96 -0.96
CA ASP A 50 -2.07 0.58 -0.58
C ASP A 50 -0.97 -0.43 -1.00
N GLN A 51 -0.16 -0.08 -2.01
CA GLN A 51 1.00 -0.85 -2.46
C GLN A 51 2.30 -0.51 -1.72
N MET A 52 2.38 0.59 -0.96
CA MET A 52 3.56 0.94 -0.16
C MET A 52 3.64 0.12 1.14
N MET A 53 2.48 -0.28 1.69
CA MET A 53 2.38 -1.15 2.87
C MET A 53 3.17 -2.48 2.78
N PRO A 54 3.18 -3.23 1.65
CA PRO A 54 3.99 -4.44 1.53
C PRO A 54 5.51 -4.20 1.49
N PHE A 55 6.02 -3.04 1.04
CA PHE A 55 7.48 -2.86 0.88
C PHE A 55 8.20 -2.81 2.23
N GLY A 56 7.81 -1.91 3.12
CA GLY A 56 8.38 -1.81 4.47
C GLY A 56 8.27 -3.12 5.25
N ARG A 57 7.09 -3.75 5.15
CA ARG A 57 6.83 -5.04 5.79
C ARG A 57 7.65 -6.19 5.20
N LEU A 58 7.85 -6.21 3.89
CA LEU A 58 8.73 -7.17 3.22
C LEU A 58 10.16 -7.05 3.73
N VAL A 59 10.72 -5.84 3.74
CA VAL A 59 12.10 -5.59 4.21
C VAL A 59 12.25 -6.07 5.66
N GLN A 60 11.30 -5.73 6.52
CA GLN A 60 11.30 -6.18 7.92
C GLN A 60 11.27 -7.70 8.05
N LEU A 61 10.42 -8.39 7.28
CA LEU A 61 10.31 -9.85 7.33
C LEU A 61 11.55 -10.55 6.76
N LEU A 62 12.13 -10.06 5.67
CA LEU A 62 13.40 -10.54 5.12
C LEU A 62 14.55 -10.35 6.13
N ARG A 63 14.55 -9.22 6.84
CA ARG A 63 15.52 -8.94 7.91
C ARG A 63 15.38 -9.93 9.07
N TYR A 64 14.14 -10.21 9.51
CA TYR A 64 13.87 -11.18 10.57
C TYR A 64 14.22 -12.61 10.17
N ASP A 65 13.96 -13.01 8.93
CA ASP A 65 14.33 -14.34 8.42
C ASP A 65 15.86 -14.57 8.51
N ARG A 66 16.64 -13.51 8.25
CA ARG A 66 18.11 -13.53 8.40
C ARG A 66 18.62 -13.23 9.81
N SER A 67 17.73 -13.07 10.80
CA SER A 67 18.08 -12.71 12.20
C SER A 67 18.94 -11.45 12.32
N LEU A 68 18.72 -10.45 11.46
CA LEU A 68 19.48 -9.20 11.45
C LEU A 68 18.79 -8.13 12.31
N SER A 69 19.59 -7.32 13.03
CA SER A 69 19.09 -6.05 13.56
C SER A 69 18.97 -5.03 12.43
N ILE A 70 18.22 -3.95 12.65
CA ILE A 70 18.04 -2.90 11.64
C ILE A 70 19.36 -2.18 11.34
N GLU A 71 20.20 -1.96 12.35
CA GLU A 71 21.53 -1.37 12.21
C GLU A 71 22.45 -2.28 11.41
N LYS A 72 22.38 -3.59 11.67
CA LYS A 72 23.18 -4.56 10.94
C LYS A 72 22.76 -4.67 9.47
N LEU A 73 21.46 -4.62 9.19
CA LEU A 73 20.98 -4.57 7.80
C LEU A 73 21.47 -3.29 7.10
N ALA A 74 21.38 -2.13 7.75
CA ALA A 74 21.85 -0.88 7.18
C ALA A 74 23.36 -0.93 6.87
N GLU A 75 24.18 -1.46 7.79
CA GLU A 75 25.62 -1.63 7.60
C GLU A 75 25.95 -2.63 6.49
N ASP A 76 25.39 -3.84 6.54
CA ASP A 76 25.72 -4.92 5.60
C ASP A 76 25.22 -4.62 4.17
N ALA A 77 24.13 -3.84 4.03
CA ALA A 77 23.58 -3.43 2.74
C ALA A 77 24.08 -2.06 2.25
N ASP A 78 24.90 -1.33 3.02
CA ASP A 78 25.34 0.05 2.72
C ASP A 78 24.16 1.02 2.43
N VAL A 79 23.20 1.03 3.36
CA VAL A 79 21.98 1.86 3.32
C VAL A 79 21.95 2.83 4.50
N GLU A 80 21.35 4.02 4.32
CA GLU A 80 21.17 4.96 5.41
C GLU A 80 20.18 4.43 6.46
N LEU A 81 20.63 4.34 7.72
CA LEU A 81 19.83 3.79 8.82
C LEU A 81 18.52 4.56 9.04
N ALA A 82 18.53 5.89 8.92
CA ALA A 82 17.33 6.70 9.11
C ALA A 82 16.26 6.35 8.05
N ASP A 83 16.65 6.28 6.78
CA ASP A 83 15.74 5.91 5.69
C ASP A 83 15.17 4.49 5.87
N LEU A 84 16.00 3.55 6.32
CA LEU A 84 15.58 2.18 6.60
C LEU A 84 14.59 2.08 7.78
N ILE A 85 14.79 2.90 8.83
CA ILE A 85 13.86 2.97 9.96
C ILE A 85 12.49 3.46 9.51
N GLU A 86 12.44 4.58 8.79
CA GLU A 86 11.18 5.14 8.28
C GLU A 86 10.51 4.16 7.31
N THR A 87 11.29 3.49 6.46
CA THR A 87 10.81 2.44 5.55
C THR A 87 10.10 1.29 6.27
N GLU A 88 10.64 0.79 7.39
CA GLU A 88 10.00 -0.31 8.13
C GLU A 88 8.85 0.17 9.05
N ALA A 89 8.86 1.45 9.47
CA ALA A 89 7.96 1.98 10.48
C ALA A 89 6.73 2.68 9.91
N ASP A 90 6.90 3.44 8.82
CA ASP A 90 5.84 4.23 8.20
C ASP A 90 5.48 3.67 6.80
N PRO A 91 4.27 3.10 6.64
CA PRO A 91 3.78 2.64 5.34
C PRO A 91 3.73 3.72 4.26
N HIS A 92 3.69 5.01 4.63
CA HIS A 92 3.65 6.13 3.68
C HIS A 92 5.02 6.70 3.37
N HIS A 93 6.08 6.23 4.04
CA HIS A 93 7.43 6.67 3.74
C HIS A 93 7.86 6.19 2.36
N LYS A 94 8.37 7.12 1.55
CA LYS A 94 8.91 6.82 0.24
C LYS A 94 10.43 6.64 0.34
N PRO A 95 10.95 5.40 0.23
CA PRO A 95 12.38 5.14 0.37
C PRO A 95 13.17 5.79 -0.75
N GLU A 96 14.46 6.05 -0.52
CA GLU A 96 15.32 6.55 -1.59
C GLU A 96 15.52 5.47 -2.68
N PRO A 97 15.59 5.85 -3.98
CA PRO A 97 15.88 4.89 -5.06
C PRO A 97 17.18 4.12 -4.85
N ARG A 98 18.19 4.77 -4.26
CA ARG A 98 19.44 4.10 -3.89
C ARG A 98 19.20 3.02 -2.86
N THR A 99 18.45 3.32 -1.79
CA THR A 99 18.10 2.35 -0.75
C THR A 99 17.46 1.11 -1.32
N VAL A 100 16.45 1.29 -2.18
CA VAL A 100 15.75 0.16 -2.83
C VAL A 100 16.71 -0.68 -3.69
N TYR A 101 17.58 -0.03 -4.48
CA TYR A 101 18.59 -0.73 -5.30
C TYR A 101 19.60 -1.53 -4.45
N MET A 102 20.08 -0.95 -3.34
CA MET A 102 21.03 -1.61 -2.45
C MET A 102 20.39 -2.81 -1.72
N LEU A 103 19.16 -2.65 -1.24
CA LEU A 103 18.39 -3.74 -0.64
C LEU A 103 18.12 -4.86 -1.65
N ALA A 104 17.84 -4.53 -2.91
CA ALA A 104 17.68 -5.50 -3.99
C ALA A 104 18.94 -6.38 -4.15
N GLY A 105 20.12 -5.74 -4.21
CA GLY A 105 21.39 -6.45 -4.28
C GLY A 105 21.67 -7.31 -3.04
N PHE A 106 21.35 -6.80 -1.85
CA PHE A 106 21.57 -7.53 -0.59
C PHE A 106 20.67 -8.76 -0.45
N PHE A 107 19.41 -8.67 -0.88
CA PHE A 107 18.44 -9.77 -0.80
C PHE A 107 18.43 -10.68 -2.03
N ASP A 108 19.25 -10.40 -3.05
CA ASP A 108 19.29 -11.11 -4.33
C ASP A 108 17.93 -11.11 -5.05
N LEU A 109 17.30 -9.93 -5.07
CA LEU A 109 16.00 -9.69 -5.68
C LEU A 109 16.13 -8.75 -6.89
N PRO A 110 15.29 -8.88 -7.93
CA PRO A 110 15.28 -7.96 -9.06
C PRO A 110 14.93 -6.53 -8.61
N SER A 111 15.85 -5.58 -8.87
CA SER A 111 15.67 -4.17 -8.48
C SER A 111 14.41 -3.55 -9.08
N GLU A 112 14.08 -3.89 -10.33
CA GLU A 112 12.88 -3.39 -11.01
C GLU A 112 11.57 -3.78 -10.30
N ASN A 113 11.49 -4.99 -9.75
CA ASN A 113 10.30 -5.45 -9.01
C ASN A 113 10.23 -4.76 -7.64
N LEU A 114 11.38 -4.59 -6.98
CA LEU A 114 11.49 -3.86 -5.71
C LEU A 114 11.13 -2.36 -5.86
N GLU A 115 11.56 -1.72 -6.94
CA GLU A 115 11.22 -0.33 -7.25
C GLU A 115 9.71 -0.15 -7.53
N GLN A 116 9.06 -1.14 -8.15
CA GLN A 116 7.61 -1.11 -8.37
C GLN A 116 6.84 -1.19 -7.05
N ILE A 117 7.20 -2.13 -6.16
CA ILE A 117 6.52 -2.27 -4.86
C ILE A 117 6.84 -1.13 -3.89
N ALA A 118 8.01 -0.51 -4.02
CA ALA A 118 8.37 0.69 -3.26
C ALA A 118 7.68 1.97 -3.79
N GLY A 119 6.83 1.86 -4.81
CA GLY A 119 6.13 3.02 -5.41
C GLY A 119 7.05 4.00 -6.14
N LEU A 120 8.25 3.56 -6.53
CA LEU A 120 9.21 4.39 -7.29
C LEU A 120 8.94 4.35 -8.80
N THR A 121 8.38 3.26 -9.29
CA THR A 121 8.04 3.05 -10.70
C THR A 121 6.62 2.49 -10.86
N PRO A 122 5.96 2.70 -12.00
CA PRO A 122 4.64 2.14 -12.24
C PRO A 122 4.70 0.61 -12.34
N VAL A 123 3.70 -0.05 -11.74
CA VAL A 123 3.61 -1.51 -11.75
C VAL A 123 3.26 -2.02 -13.15
N LYS A 124 4.03 -3.00 -13.63
CA LYS A 124 3.88 -3.62 -14.96
C LYS A 124 3.23 -5.00 -14.88
N ASP A 125 3.49 -5.76 -13.81
CA ASP A 125 2.98 -7.13 -13.63
C ASP A 125 1.86 -7.16 -12.59
N VAL A 126 0.66 -7.54 -13.03
CA VAL A 126 -0.52 -7.69 -12.17
C VAL A 126 -0.32 -8.77 -11.11
N ARG A 127 0.49 -9.80 -11.38
CA ARG A 127 0.77 -10.90 -10.43
C ARG A 127 1.49 -10.40 -9.18
N LEU A 128 2.35 -9.39 -9.35
CA LEU A 128 3.09 -8.76 -8.26
C LEU A 128 2.14 -7.98 -7.34
N VAL A 129 1.13 -7.31 -7.90
CA VAL A 129 0.05 -6.66 -7.13
C VAL A 129 -0.80 -7.70 -6.38
N GLU A 130 -1.26 -8.74 -7.07
CA GLU A 130 -2.13 -9.76 -6.47
C GLU A 130 -1.45 -10.50 -5.32
N GLU A 131 -0.19 -10.89 -5.50
CA GLU A 131 0.57 -11.58 -4.44
C GLU A 131 0.98 -10.61 -3.33
N GLY A 132 1.26 -9.35 -3.64
CA GLY A 132 1.49 -8.30 -2.65
C GLY A 132 0.30 -8.10 -1.71
N VAL A 133 -0.93 -8.10 -2.24
CA VAL A 133 -2.16 -8.03 -1.44
C VAL A 133 -2.32 -9.27 -0.54
N ARG A 134 -2.06 -10.47 -1.07
CA ARG A 134 -2.11 -11.71 -0.27
C ARG A 134 -1.06 -11.73 0.84
N PHE A 135 0.14 -11.26 0.52
CA PHE A 135 1.23 -11.12 1.48
C PHE A 135 0.86 -10.14 2.59
N ALA A 136 0.38 -8.94 2.25
CA ALA A 136 -0.08 -7.94 3.21
C ALA A 136 -1.11 -8.53 4.19
N ALA A 137 -2.15 -9.19 3.67
CA ALA A 137 -3.21 -9.79 4.48
C ALA A 137 -2.74 -10.89 5.45
N ARG A 138 -1.63 -11.58 5.16
CA ARG A 138 -1.09 -12.67 6.01
C ARG A 138 0.10 -12.23 6.86
N SER A 139 0.65 -11.07 6.58
CA SER A 139 1.89 -10.60 7.20
C SER A 139 1.65 -9.87 8.52
N GLU A 140 0.42 -9.55 8.91
CA GLU A 140 0.08 -8.91 10.20
C GLU A 140 0.25 -9.86 11.40
N SER A 141 1.44 -9.96 11.98
CA SER A 141 1.65 -10.52 13.33
C SER A 141 2.96 -10.04 13.94
N ILE A 142 2.93 -9.77 15.25
CA ILE A 142 3.96 -9.09 16.02
C ILE A 142 4.75 -10.14 16.81
N ALA A 143 6.06 -10.19 16.57
CA ALA A 143 7.16 -10.71 17.41
C ALA A 143 7.98 -11.89 16.83
N THR A 144 7.38 -12.81 16.09
CA THR A 144 8.10 -13.97 15.49
C THR A 144 7.39 -14.42 14.22
N LEU A 145 8.15 -14.68 13.15
CA LEU A 145 7.63 -15.25 11.91
C LEU A 145 6.86 -16.54 12.24
N SER A 146 5.53 -16.50 12.12
CA SER A 146 4.71 -17.70 12.14
C SER A 146 4.97 -18.52 10.86
N ASP A 147 4.64 -19.80 10.88
CA ASP A 147 4.75 -20.65 9.68
C ASP A 147 3.93 -20.09 8.50
N GLU A 148 2.80 -19.45 8.80
CA GLU A 148 1.95 -18.77 7.81
C GLU A 148 2.64 -17.53 7.23
N GLN A 149 3.29 -16.71 8.06
CA GLN A 149 4.05 -15.54 7.59
C GLN A 149 5.25 -15.95 6.74
N ARG A 150 5.94 -17.03 7.12
CA ARG A 150 7.05 -17.55 6.33
C ARG A 150 6.57 -18.05 4.98
N ALA A 151 5.47 -18.81 4.95
CA ALA A 151 4.88 -19.26 3.69
C ALA A 151 4.43 -18.10 2.79
N ALA A 152 3.85 -17.04 3.38
CA ALA A 152 3.48 -15.84 2.64
C ALA A 152 4.71 -15.08 2.10
N LEU A 153 5.77 -14.96 2.90
CA LEU A 153 7.04 -14.36 2.49
C LEU A 153 7.67 -15.13 1.34
N GLU A 154 7.76 -16.46 1.44
CA GLU A 154 8.34 -17.32 0.41
C GLU A 154 7.55 -17.23 -0.91
N ALA A 155 6.21 -17.25 -0.85
CA ALA A 155 5.37 -17.10 -2.03
C ALA A 155 5.58 -15.74 -2.72
N TYR A 156 5.68 -14.66 -1.93
CA TYR A 156 5.86 -13.32 -2.47
C TYR A 156 7.28 -13.13 -3.04
N VAL A 157 8.31 -13.60 -2.34
CA VAL A 157 9.70 -13.62 -2.83
C VAL A 157 9.83 -14.42 -4.12
N ALA A 158 9.11 -15.54 -4.25
CA ALA A 158 9.12 -16.32 -5.48
C ALA A 158 8.61 -15.50 -6.68
N VAL A 159 7.48 -14.79 -6.52
CA VAL A 159 6.96 -13.90 -7.57
C VAL A 159 7.93 -12.75 -7.86
N LEU A 160 8.51 -12.14 -6.81
CA LEU A 160 9.48 -11.06 -6.96
C LEU A 160 10.76 -11.52 -7.67
N SER A 161 11.17 -12.78 -7.51
CA SER A 161 12.38 -13.33 -8.13
C SER A 161 12.21 -13.64 -9.62
N GLU A 162 10.98 -13.72 -10.13
CA GLU A 162 10.72 -13.86 -11.55
C GLU A 162 11.14 -12.57 -12.27
N LYS A 163 11.93 -12.72 -13.35
CA LYS A 163 12.27 -11.56 -14.18
C LYS A 163 10.98 -11.05 -14.84
N PRO A 164 10.69 -9.73 -14.77
CA PRO A 164 9.58 -9.17 -15.49
C PRO A 164 9.74 -9.48 -16.99
N THR A 165 8.67 -9.94 -17.62
CA THR A 165 8.65 -10.36 -19.03
C THR A 165 8.52 -9.17 -19.96
#